data_AF-A0A428XD90-F1
#
_entry.id   AF-A0A428XD90-F1
#
_cell.length_a   1.000
_cell.length_b   1.000
_cell.length_c   1.000
_cell.angle_alpha   90.00
_cell.angle_beta   90.00
_cell.angle_gamma   90.00
#
_symmetry.space_group_name_H-M   'P 1'
#
loop_
_entity.id
_entity.type
_entity.pdbx_description
1 polymer ?
#
loop_
_entity_poly.entity_id
_entity_poly.type
_entity_poly.pdbx_seq_one_letter_code
_entity_poly.pdbx_strand_id
1 'polypeptide(L)'
;MSRFWFRLTEVLPMAEHALACSQHRITTAQTIAGQRLRPALIWTRPWGQETLSSNGVPIWYGRYHDVVHGALAHTWWHQATNRRGTDEQPPPEHRFLPLQQRHRDDRSPLITLLREGARRGRHWLVVNTDPALVDRSDRFEVRADRDDIVPADARWRQAVVTADAVAHRRYPALVADGYSTCGDDVLARFDQATVETMIADLDALHADTNPQTDTMPGEYPVLRLHRGTAIVLWQQDDGTRTRLVEIDRVKPDPDGYYSIGAYHWPWTYTDEAGSRAQPRRARNRGPRRRRGASPPTNPGPPTVQG
;
A
#
# COMPACT_ATOMS: atom_id res chain seq x y z
N MET A 1 -1.02 18.69 4.97
CA MET A 1 0.31 18.25 5.43
C MET A 1 0.55 16.88 4.84
N SER A 2 1.55 16.79 3.97
CA SER A 2 1.82 15.61 3.14
C SER A 2 2.52 14.52 3.94
N ARG A 3 2.00 13.30 3.92
CA ARG A 3 2.48 12.18 4.75
C ARG A 3 2.44 10.87 3.96
N PHE A 4 3.52 10.12 4.05
CA PHE A 4 3.56 8.73 3.63
C PHE A 4 3.42 7.79 4.82
N TRP A 5 2.67 6.71 4.60
CA TRP A 5 2.34 5.71 5.60
C TRP A 5 2.95 4.38 5.18
N PHE A 6 3.86 3.86 5.98
CA PHE A 6 4.49 2.57 5.76
C PHE A 6 4.14 1.64 6.90
N ARG A 7 3.97 0.35 6.59
CA ARG A 7 3.70 -0.65 7.63
C ARG A 7 4.94 -0.89 8.45
N LEU A 8 4.82 -0.73 9.76
CA LEU A 8 5.94 -0.94 10.66
C LEU A 8 6.42 -2.40 10.64
N THR A 9 5.51 -3.34 10.39
CA THR A 9 5.81 -4.77 10.23
C THR A 9 6.68 -5.08 9.01
N GLU A 10 6.70 -4.21 8.00
CA GLU A 10 7.57 -4.35 6.82
C GLU A 10 8.85 -3.52 6.98
N VAL A 11 8.72 -2.29 7.48
CA VAL A 11 9.83 -1.35 7.65
C VAL A 11 10.83 -1.82 8.70
N LEU A 12 10.36 -2.27 9.87
CA LEU A 12 11.26 -2.63 10.97
C LEU A 12 12.19 -3.79 10.57
N PRO A 13 11.71 -4.92 10.02
CA PRO A 13 12.61 -5.97 9.54
C PRO A 13 13.67 -5.46 8.56
N MET A 14 13.30 -4.60 7.59
CA MET A 14 14.27 -4.03 6.64
C MET A 14 15.33 -3.13 7.32
N ALA A 15 14.92 -2.38 8.34
CA ALA A 15 15.83 -1.58 9.14
C ALA A 15 16.79 -2.47 9.93
N GLU A 16 16.29 -3.55 10.54
CA GLU A 16 17.12 -4.55 11.23
C GLU A 16 18.12 -5.22 10.27
N HIS A 17 17.67 -5.59 9.07
CA HIS A 17 18.54 -6.11 8.02
C HIS A 17 19.67 -5.13 7.69
N ALA A 18 19.36 -3.85 7.46
CA ALA A 18 20.39 -2.84 7.15
C ALA A 18 21.44 -2.75 8.27
N LEU A 19 21.04 -2.90 9.53
CA LEU A 19 21.94 -2.84 10.68
C LEU A 19 22.79 -4.10 10.86
N ALA A 20 22.23 -5.27 10.55
CA ALA A 20 22.90 -6.55 10.69
C ALA A 20 23.96 -6.79 9.62
N CYS A 21 23.82 -6.18 8.43
CA CYS A 21 24.79 -6.33 7.35
C CYS A 21 26.13 -5.65 7.67
N SER A 22 27.23 -6.34 7.38
CA SER A 22 28.60 -5.84 7.54
C SER A 22 29.04 -4.89 6.42
N GLN A 23 28.31 -4.90 5.30
CA GLN A 23 28.55 -4.07 4.12
C GLN A 23 27.27 -3.35 3.71
N HIS A 24 27.43 -2.20 3.07
CA HIS A 24 26.33 -1.36 2.62
C HIS A 24 26.60 -0.83 1.21
N ARG A 25 25.53 -0.59 0.46
CA ARG A 25 25.60 0.10 -0.83
C ARG A 25 25.51 1.60 -0.61
N ILE A 26 26.44 2.35 -1.21
CA ILE A 26 26.28 3.79 -1.33
C ILE A 26 25.17 4.08 -2.34
N THR A 27 24.24 4.96 -1.97
CA THR A 27 23.12 5.34 -2.84
C THR A 27 23.29 6.74 -3.38
N THR A 28 22.64 7.05 -4.51
CA THR A 28 22.65 8.40 -5.09
C THR A 28 22.17 9.43 -4.07
N ALA A 29 21.10 9.15 -3.33
CA ALA A 29 20.59 10.02 -2.27
C ALA A 29 21.65 10.31 -1.19
N GLN A 30 22.38 9.27 -0.77
CA GLN A 30 23.44 9.40 0.22
C GLN A 30 24.65 10.20 -0.28
N THR A 31 25.02 10.00 -1.55
CA THR A 31 26.08 10.77 -2.22
C THR A 31 25.70 12.24 -2.32
N ILE A 32 24.47 12.56 -2.75
CA ILE A 32 23.96 13.93 -2.84
C ILE A 32 23.93 14.57 -1.44
N ALA A 33 23.54 13.83 -0.41
CA ALA A 33 23.52 14.31 0.98
C ALA A 33 24.93 14.49 1.60
N GLY A 34 26.01 14.13 0.88
CA GLY A 34 27.38 14.19 1.38
C GLY A 34 27.62 13.29 2.60
N GLN A 35 26.82 12.23 2.77
CA GLN A 35 26.87 11.38 3.96
C GLN A 35 27.78 10.18 3.77
N ARG A 36 28.53 9.82 4.82
CA ARG A 36 29.35 8.59 4.84
C ARG A 36 28.48 7.33 4.78
N LEU A 37 29.00 6.28 4.15
CA LEU A 37 28.41 4.94 4.10
C LEU A 37 28.04 4.43 5.52
N ARG A 38 26.79 4.01 5.72
CA ARG A 38 26.24 3.54 7.00
C ARG A 38 24.88 2.85 6.79
N PRO A 39 24.37 2.10 7.78
CA PRO A 39 23.04 1.51 7.75
C PRO A 39 21.93 2.55 7.56
N ALA A 40 21.08 2.34 6.57
CA ALA A 40 19.97 3.23 6.25
C ALA A 40 18.81 2.51 5.55
N LEU A 41 17.64 3.14 5.62
CA LEU A 41 16.57 2.88 4.66
C LEU A 41 16.68 3.86 3.49
N ILE A 42 16.41 3.35 2.30
CA ILE A 42 16.51 4.07 1.04
C ILE A 42 15.11 4.25 0.49
N TRP A 43 14.77 5.50 0.22
CA TRP A 43 13.49 5.87 -0.34
C TRP A 43 13.60 6.03 -1.86
N THR A 44 12.88 5.18 -2.58
CA THR A 44 12.79 5.21 -4.05
C THR A 44 11.34 5.29 -4.52
N ARG A 45 11.11 5.68 -5.78
CA ARG A 45 9.79 5.62 -6.42
C ARG A 45 9.78 4.75 -7.69
N PRO A 46 10.04 3.44 -7.60
CA PRO A 46 9.93 2.56 -8.75
C PRO A 46 8.47 2.57 -9.27
N TRP A 47 8.31 2.72 -10.59
CA TRP A 47 7.00 2.69 -11.27
C TRP A 47 5.92 3.60 -10.65
N GLY A 48 6.33 4.71 -10.05
CA GLY A 48 5.42 5.66 -9.44
C GLY A 48 4.94 5.32 -8.03
N GLN A 49 5.41 4.23 -7.40
CA GLN A 49 5.08 3.86 -6.03
C GLN A 49 6.23 4.18 -5.08
N GLU A 50 5.93 4.89 -3.99
CA GLU A 50 6.95 5.22 -2.99
C GLU A 50 7.30 3.98 -2.16
N THR A 51 8.59 3.67 -2.09
CA THR A 51 9.09 2.41 -1.52
C THR A 51 10.29 2.70 -0.61
N LEU A 52 10.33 2.07 0.57
CA LEU A 52 11.51 2.00 1.42
C LEU A 52 12.19 0.65 1.24
N SER A 53 13.52 0.65 1.14
CA SER A 53 14.34 -0.57 1.03
C SER A 53 15.60 -0.48 1.90
N SER A 54 16.20 -1.63 2.20
CA SER A 54 17.47 -1.70 2.95
C SER A 54 18.68 -1.43 2.04
N ASN A 55 19.69 -0.70 2.53
CA ASN A 55 20.98 -0.57 1.83
C ASN A 55 22.02 -1.63 2.21
N GLY A 56 21.67 -2.62 3.04
CA GLY A 56 22.57 -3.69 3.47
C GLY A 56 22.99 -4.63 2.33
N VAL A 57 24.15 -5.27 2.49
CA VAL A 57 24.68 -6.32 1.61
C VAL A 57 24.93 -7.60 2.42
N PRO A 58 24.41 -8.78 1.99
CA PRO A 58 23.68 -9.05 0.74
C PRO A 58 22.36 -8.28 0.62
N ILE A 59 21.89 -8.02 -0.61
CA ILE A 59 20.59 -7.37 -0.78
C ILE A 59 19.50 -8.33 -0.32
N TRP A 60 18.50 -7.79 0.36
CA TRP A 60 17.26 -8.50 0.58
C TRP A 60 16.40 -8.46 -0.68
N TYR A 61 16.30 -9.59 -1.38
CA TYR A 61 15.38 -9.76 -2.50
C TYR A 61 14.03 -10.28 -2.02
N GLY A 62 12.96 -9.87 -2.71
CA GLY A 62 11.61 -10.36 -2.46
C GLY A 62 11.40 -11.79 -2.97
N ARG A 63 10.13 -12.21 -3.05
CA ARG A 63 9.72 -13.52 -3.57
C ARG A 63 10.21 -13.79 -5.00
N TYR A 64 10.38 -12.73 -5.77
CA TYR A 64 10.99 -12.75 -7.09
C TYR A 64 12.44 -12.29 -6.94
N HIS A 65 13.39 -13.18 -7.21
CA HIS A 65 14.83 -13.01 -6.92
C HIS A 65 15.49 -11.80 -7.61
N ASP A 66 14.80 -11.13 -8.51
CA ASP A 66 15.21 -9.94 -9.26
C ASP A 66 14.65 -8.62 -8.70
N VAL A 67 13.67 -8.69 -7.80
CA VAL A 67 13.03 -7.51 -7.21
C VAL A 67 13.58 -7.29 -5.80
N VAL A 68 14.22 -6.14 -5.58
CA VAL A 68 14.66 -5.73 -4.24
C VAL A 68 13.43 -5.64 -3.32
N HIS A 69 13.51 -6.29 -2.16
CA HIS A 69 12.45 -6.23 -1.17
C HIS A 69 12.29 -4.79 -0.67
N GLY A 70 11.05 -4.33 -0.61
CA GLY A 70 10.74 -2.98 -0.15
C GLY A 70 9.35 -2.89 0.48
N ALA A 71 9.21 -2.01 1.46
CA ALA A 71 7.91 -1.64 2.03
C ALA A 71 7.30 -0.53 1.17
N LEU A 72 6.06 -0.73 0.75
CA LEU A 72 5.33 0.24 -0.06
C LEU A 72 4.69 1.28 0.86
N ALA A 73 4.68 2.53 0.40
CA ALA A 73 3.88 3.56 1.03
C ALA A 73 2.42 3.33 0.64
N HIS A 74 1.56 3.18 1.63
CA HIS A 74 0.12 3.06 1.43
C HIS A 74 -0.46 4.47 1.26
N THR A 75 -1.10 4.71 0.13
CA THR A 75 -1.75 5.99 -0.18
C THR A 75 -2.89 5.77 -1.16
N TRP A 76 -3.88 6.67 -1.13
CA TRP A 76 -4.99 6.63 -2.07
C TRP A 76 -4.57 7.20 -3.42
N TRP A 77 -5.24 6.75 -4.49
CA TRP A 77 -5.09 7.25 -5.84
C TRP A 77 -6.47 7.51 -6.43
N HIS A 78 -6.70 8.73 -6.93
CA HIS A 78 -7.92 9.07 -7.65
C HIS A 78 -7.71 8.88 -9.15
N GLN A 79 -8.32 7.84 -9.71
CA GLN A 79 -8.03 7.37 -11.08
C GLN A 79 -8.33 8.44 -12.14
N ALA A 80 -9.44 9.17 -12.01
CA ALA A 80 -9.89 10.11 -13.02
C ALA A 80 -9.04 11.39 -13.12
N THR A 81 -8.46 11.85 -12.01
CA THR A 81 -7.62 13.07 -11.98
C THR A 81 -6.14 12.77 -11.79
N ASN A 82 -5.79 11.50 -11.59
CA ASN A 82 -4.45 11.04 -11.23
C ASN A 82 -3.89 11.64 -9.91
N ARG A 83 -4.73 12.25 -9.07
CA ARG A 83 -4.34 12.80 -7.76
C ARG A 83 -3.99 11.68 -6.79
N ARG A 84 -3.00 11.88 -5.91
CA ARG A 84 -2.64 10.91 -4.86
C ARG A 84 -2.55 11.56 -3.49
N GLY A 85 -2.58 10.74 -2.44
CA GLY A 85 -2.50 11.22 -1.05
C GLY A 85 -1.22 11.96 -0.71
N THR A 86 -0.14 11.73 -1.46
CA THR A 86 1.01 12.62 -1.44
C THR A 86 1.70 12.61 -2.80
N ASP A 87 1.71 13.76 -3.45
CA ASP A 87 2.44 13.98 -4.72
C ASP A 87 3.80 14.66 -4.51
N GLU A 88 4.01 15.25 -3.32
CA GLU A 88 5.27 15.88 -2.95
C GLU A 88 6.33 14.82 -2.68
N GLN A 89 7.40 14.86 -3.46
CA GLN A 89 8.58 14.07 -3.15
C GLN A 89 9.52 14.87 -2.25
N PRO A 90 10.11 14.24 -1.23
CA PRO A 90 11.21 14.87 -0.52
C PRO A 90 12.37 15.12 -1.52
N PRO A 91 13.17 16.18 -1.29
CA PRO A 91 14.37 16.40 -2.08
C PRO A 91 15.28 15.16 -2.07
N PRO A 92 16.03 14.88 -3.16
CA PRO A 92 16.83 13.66 -3.30
C PRO A 92 17.74 13.33 -2.11
N GLU A 93 18.39 14.33 -1.53
CA GLU A 93 19.26 14.25 -0.35
C GLU A 93 18.53 13.74 0.90
N HIS A 94 17.22 13.89 0.96
CA HIS A 94 16.39 13.45 2.06
C HIS A 94 15.74 12.08 1.83
N ARG A 95 16.04 11.42 0.71
CA ARG A 95 15.62 10.03 0.40
C ARG A 95 16.55 8.97 0.99
N PHE A 96 17.42 9.39 1.89
CA PHE A 96 18.31 8.56 2.68
C PHE A 96 17.94 8.71 4.15
N LEU A 97 17.52 7.62 4.79
CA LEU A 97 17.02 7.61 6.17
C LEU A 97 18.03 6.86 7.06
N PRO A 98 19.03 7.55 7.65
CA PRO A 98 20.06 6.92 8.45
C PRO A 98 19.49 6.35 9.75
N LEU A 99 19.78 5.08 10.04
CA LEU A 99 19.14 4.37 11.14
C LEU A 99 19.72 4.70 12.51
N GLN A 100 21.04 4.96 12.57
CA GLN A 100 21.80 5.17 13.82
C GLN A 100 22.19 6.64 14.03
N GLN A 101 21.71 7.56 13.18
CA GLN A 101 22.05 8.96 13.34
C GLN A 101 21.39 9.51 14.60
N ARG A 102 22.23 9.91 15.56
CA ARG A 102 21.78 10.74 16.68
C ARG A 102 21.53 12.14 16.14
N HIS A 103 20.38 12.69 16.48
CA HIS A 103 20.06 14.07 16.13
C HIS A 103 20.67 15.01 17.18
N ARG A 104 20.96 16.26 16.78
CA ARG A 104 21.59 17.26 17.66
C ARG A 104 20.71 17.70 18.83
N ASP A 105 19.42 17.40 18.77
CA ASP A 105 18.40 17.69 19.77
C ASP A 105 18.10 16.45 20.64
N ASP A 106 19.11 15.61 20.89
CA ASP A 106 19.06 14.42 21.74
C ASP A 106 17.99 13.36 21.37
N ARG A 107 17.45 13.39 20.15
CA ARG A 107 16.48 12.38 19.73
C ARG A 107 17.10 10.99 19.60
N SER A 108 16.28 10.02 19.98
CA SER A 108 16.46 8.60 19.66
C SER A 108 16.67 8.40 18.16
N PRO A 109 17.67 7.63 17.74
CA PRO A 109 17.84 7.24 16.34
C PRO A 109 16.59 6.58 15.76
N LEU A 110 16.39 6.66 14.44
CA LEU A 110 15.22 6.10 13.76
C LEU A 110 14.98 4.63 14.14
N ILE A 111 16.03 3.80 14.22
CA ILE A 111 15.86 2.40 14.64
C ILE A 111 15.23 2.27 16.03
N THR A 112 15.60 3.13 16.98
CA THR A 112 15.05 3.10 18.32
C THR A 112 13.57 3.46 18.29
N LEU A 113 13.18 4.48 17.51
CA LEU A 113 11.77 4.84 17.29
C LEU A 113 10.97 3.66 16.74
N LEU A 114 11.48 2.97 15.71
CA LEU A 114 10.81 1.82 15.10
C LEU A 114 10.65 0.66 16.10
N ARG A 115 11.74 0.29 16.80
CA ARG A 115 11.73 -0.79 17.81
C ARG A 115 10.78 -0.48 18.97
N GLU A 116 10.78 0.76 19.47
CA GLU A 116 9.87 1.19 20.53
C GLU A 116 8.42 1.23 20.07
N GLY A 117 8.17 1.72 18.86
CA GLY A 117 6.85 1.69 18.24
C GLY A 117 6.28 0.28 18.18
N ALA A 118 7.05 -0.67 17.64
CA ALA A 118 6.64 -2.07 17.54
C ALA A 118 6.39 -2.68 18.91
N ARG A 119 7.27 -2.43 19.89
CA ARG A 119 7.09 -2.91 21.28
C ARG A 119 5.84 -2.36 21.95
N ARG A 120 5.41 -1.15 21.57
CA ARG A 120 4.19 -0.49 22.06
C ARG A 120 2.94 -0.82 21.22
N GLY A 121 3.02 -1.76 20.28
CA GLY A 121 1.90 -2.14 19.42
C GLY A 121 1.48 -1.04 18.43
N ARG A 122 2.44 -0.26 17.92
CA ARG A 122 2.22 0.66 16.80
C ARG A 122 2.39 -0.09 15.47
N HIS A 123 1.65 0.31 14.44
CA HIS A 123 1.56 -0.42 13.17
C HIS A 123 2.05 0.39 11.97
N TRP A 124 2.21 1.70 12.13
CA TRP A 124 2.49 2.60 11.02
C TRP A 124 3.72 3.46 11.32
N LEU A 125 4.70 3.44 10.42
CA LEU A 125 5.68 4.51 10.29
C LEU A 125 5.07 5.60 9.42
N VAL A 126 5.01 6.82 9.95
CA VAL A 126 4.60 8.02 9.25
C VAL A 126 5.85 8.80 8.87
N VAL A 127 5.97 9.15 7.59
CA VAL A 127 7.03 10.02 7.10
C VAL A 127 6.41 11.29 6.54
N ASN A 128 6.70 12.41 7.19
CA ASN A 128 6.28 13.73 6.78
C ASN A 128 7.19 14.26 5.67
N THR A 129 6.60 14.79 4.60
CA THR A 129 7.33 15.29 3.43
C THR A 129 7.28 16.79 3.27
N ASP A 130 6.61 17.51 4.18
CA ASP A 130 6.64 18.97 4.19
C ASP A 130 8.11 19.44 4.24
N PRO A 131 8.61 20.14 3.21
CA PRO A 131 9.99 20.61 3.14
C PRO A 131 10.41 21.41 4.37
N ALA A 132 9.49 22.14 5.00
CA ALA A 132 9.78 22.91 6.22
C ALA A 132 10.05 22.02 7.45
N LEU A 133 9.63 20.76 7.38
CA LEU A 133 9.73 19.78 8.46
C LEU A 133 10.79 18.71 8.19
N VAL A 134 11.44 18.73 7.02
CA VAL A 134 12.36 17.68 6.57
C VAL A 134 13.64 17.56 7.44
N ASP A 135 14.08 18.65 8.05
CA ASP A 135 15.20 18.65 9.01
C ASP A 135 14.76 18.51 10.48
N ARG A 136 13.44 18.46 10.70
CA ARG A 136 12.85 18.51 12.04
C ARG A 136 12.62 17.12 12.65
N SER A 137 12.31 17.17 13.94
CA SER A 137 12.04 16.06 14.86
C SER A 137 10.78 15.28 14.58
N ASP A 138 9.78 15.96 14.06
CA ASP A 138 8.47 15.48 13.69
C ASP A 138 8.41 14.92 12.26
N ARG A 139 9.57 14.73 11.61
CA ARG A 139 9.62 14.08 10.30
C ARG A 139 9.15 12.62 10.34
N PHE A 140 9.50 11.91 11.40
CA PHE A 140 9.19 10.50 11.58
C PHE A 140 8.33 10.30 12.82
N GLU A 141 7.21 9.61 12.68
CA GLU A 141 6.33 9.25 13.77
C GLU A 141 5.95 7.77 13.65
N VAL A 142 5.68 7.11 14.78
CA VAL A 142 5.07 5.78 14.80
C VAL A 142 3.68 5.84 15.40
N ARG A 143 2.66 5.40 14.66
CA ARG A 143 1.25 5.47 15.04
C ARG A 143 0.60 4.09 15.08
N ALA A 144 -0.42 3.94 15.94
CA ALA A 144 -1.18 2.70 16.02
C ALA A 144 -2.21 2.60 14.89
N ASP A 145 -2.75 3.73 14.47
CA ASP A 145 -3.82 3.84 13.50
C ASP A 145 -3.50 4.95 12.48
N ARG A 146 -4.03 4.77 11.28
CA ARG A 146 -3.97 5.75 10.20
C ARG A 146 -5.24 6.60 10.19
N ASP A 147 -5.10 7.90 9.99
CA ASP A 147 -6.20 8.87 10.01
C ASP A 147 -6.60 9.41 8.61
N ASP A 148 -5.76 9.27 7.60
CA ASP A 148 -6.02 9.75 6.23
C ASP A 148 -6.22 8.59 5.25
N ILE A 149 -7.44 8.08 5.14
CA ILE A 149 -7.81 7.00 4.22
C ILE A 149 -8.14 7.55 2.83
N VAL A 150 -8.83 8.67 2.74
CA VAL A 150 -9.15 9.41 1.51
C VAL A 150 -9.23 10.90 1.86
N PRO A 151 -9.08 11.83 0.90
CA PRO A 151 -9.11 13.24 1.22
C PRO A 151 -10.52 13.68 1.67
N ALA A 152 -10.59 14.76 2.45
CA ALA A 152 -11.86 15.24 3.04
C ALA A 152 -12.93 15.64 2.00
N ASP A 153 -12.54 15.90 0.75
CA ASP A 153 -13.44 16.21 -0.37
C ASP A 153 -13.94 14.96 -1.13
N ALA A 154 -13.57 13.76 -0.69
CA ALA A 154 -14.02 12.51 -1.29
C ALA A 154 -15.54 12.35 -1.19
N ARG A 155 -16.15 11.86 -2.27
CA ARG A 155 -17.56 11.52 -2.31
C ARG A 155 -17.74 10.04 -2.02
N TRP A 156 -18.72 9.74 -1.19
CA TRP A 156 -19.03 8.37 -0.78
C TRP A 156 -20.29 7.88 -1.48
N ARG A 157 -20.27 6.64 -1.98
CA ARG A 157 -21.42 5.99 -2.62
C ARG A 157 -21.71 4.68 -1.92
N GLN A 158 -23.00 4.43 -1.67
CA GLN A 158 -23.43 3.12 -1.19
C GLN A 158 -23.19 2.05 -2.26
N ALA A 159 -22.63 0.93 -1.85
CA ALA A 159 -22.40 -0.23 -2.69
C ALA A 159 -22.31 -1.50 -1.83
N VAL A 160 -22.21 -2.65 -2.48
CA VAL A 160 -21.86 -3.92 -1.83
C VAL A 160 -20.50 -4.36 -2.36
N VAL A 161 -19.56 -4.63 -1.46
CA VAL A 161 -18.19 -5.00 -1.78
C VAL A 161 -17.83 -6.38 -1.27
N THR A 162 -16.77 -6.96 -1.82
CA THR A 162 -16.21 -8.26 -1.44
C THR A 162 -14.69 -8.24 -1.55
N ALA A 163 -14.02 -9.16 -0.86
CA ALA A 163 -12.58 -9.39 -0.96
C ALA A 163 -12.25 -10.85 -0.60
N ASP A 164 -11.12 -11.36 -1.11
CA ASP A 164 -10.59 -12.68 -0.78
C ASP A 164 -10.37 -12.83 0.74
N ALA A 165 -9.91 -11.74 1.40
CA ALA A 165 -9.66 -11.70 2.84
C ALA A 165 -10.91 -11.97 3.71
N VAL A 166 -12.12 -11.90 3.13
CA VAL A 166 -13.38 -12.24 3.81
C VAL A 166 -14.09 -13.39 3.11
N ALA A 167 -13.33 -14.29 2.49
CA ALA A 167 -13.81 -15.46 1.75
C ALA A 167 -14.87 -15.10 0.70
N HIS A 168 -14.68 -13.96 0.02
CA HIS A 168 -15.61 -13.39 -0.96
C HIS A 168 -17.03 -13.09 -0.45
N ARG A 169 -17.24 -13.04 0.87
CA ARG A 169 -18.51 -12.60 1.44
C ARG A 169 -18.81 -11.15 1.09
N ARG A 170 -20.09 -10.80 1.06
CA ARG A 170 -20.61 -9.55 0.50
C ARG A 170 -21.08 -8.65 1.62
N TYR A 171 -20.58 -7.41 1.65
CA TYR A 171 -20.90 -6.48 2.72
C TYR A 171 -21.34 -5.12 2.17
N PRO A 172 -22.42 -4.52 2.70
CA PRO A 172 -22.78 -3.16 2.37
C PRO A 172 -21.69 -2.20 2.85
N ALA A 173 -21.34 -1.22 2.04
CA ALA A 173 -20.27 -0.28 2.33
C ALA A 173 -20.55 1.10 1.74
N LEU A 174 -19.84 2.09 2.26
CA LEU A 174 -19.60 3.34 1.55
C LEU A 174 -18.26 3.24 0.83
N VAL A 175 -18.29 3.37 -0.50
CA VAL A 175 -17.11 3.36 -1.36
C VAL A 175 -16.76 4.78 -1.78
N ALA A 176 -15.48 5.14 -1.67
CA ALA A 176 -14.98 6.43 -2.13
C ALA A 176 -14.93 6.45 -3.67
N ASP A 177 -15.75 7.32 -4.28
CA ASP A 177 -15.95 7.36 -5.72
C ASP A 177 -14.67 7.75 -6.47
N GLY A 178 -14.18 6.84 -7.32
CA GLY A 178 -12.96 7.04 -8.11
C GLY A 178 -11.64 6.86 -7.37
N TYR A 179 -11.67 6.45 -6.09
CA TYR A 179 -10.46 6.23 -5.29
C TYR A 179 -10.14 4.74 -5.15
N SER A 180 -8.87 4.41 -5.40
CA SER A 180 -8.30 3.07 -5.30
C SER A 180 -6.96 3.11 -4.57
N THR A 181 -6.40 1.95 -4.27
CA THR A 181 -5.03 1.81 -3.75
C THR A 181 -4.10 1.20 -4.79
N CYS A 182 -4.63 0.29 -5.61
CA CYS A 182 -3.94 -0.32 -6.73
C CYS A 182 -4.92 -0.94 -7.73
N GLY A 183 -4.75 -0.62 -9.02
CA GLY A 183 -5.57 -1.23 -10.07
C GLY A 183 -7.05 -0.89 -9.93
N ASP A 184 -7.89 -1.92 -9.94
CA ASP A 184 -9.36 -1.85 -9.92
C ASP A 184 -9.96 -2.06 -8.52
N ASP A 185 -9.13 -2.07 -7.47
CA ASP A 185 -9.62 -2.11 -6.10
C ASP A 185 -10.34 -0.82 -5.70
N VAL A 186 -11.13 -0.89 -4.63
CA VAL A 186 -11.86 0.26 -4.11
C VAL A 186 -11.53 0.54 -2.65
N LEU A 187 -11.61 1.81 -2.27
CA LEU A 187 -11.53 2.21 -0.88
C LEU A 187 -12.92 2.24 -0.25
N ALA A 188 -13.19 1.27 0.62
CA ALA A 188 -14.45 1.10 1.32
C ALA A 188 -14.36 1.43 2.81
N ARG A 189 -15.45 1.92 3.37
CA ARG A 189 -15.68 2.07 4.82
C ARG A 189 -17.03 1.47 5.22
N PHE A 190 -17.10 0.91 6.42
CA PHE A 190 -18.19 0.07 6.89
C PHE A 190 -18.76 0.61 8.19
N ASP A 191 -20.08 0.58 8.36
CA ASP A 191 -20.67 0.90 9.66
C ASP A 191 -20.38 -0.21 10.68
N GLN A 192 -20.64 0.08 11.96
CA GLN A 192 -20.36 -0.87 13.04
C GLN A 192 -21.12 -2.19 12.87
N ALA A 193 -22.39 -2.16 12.46
CA ALA A 193 -23.21 -3.37 12.30
C ALA A 193 -22.64 -4.29 11.21
N THR A 194 -22.13 -3.70 10.13
CA THR A 194 -21.45 -4.43 9.06
C THR A 194 -20.14 -5.03 9.55
N VAL A 195 -19.35 -4.30 10.34
CA VAL A 195 -18.12 -4.84 10.95
C VAL A 195 -18.43 -6.00 11.90
N GLU A 196 -19.48 -5.89 12.70
CA GLU A 196 -19.93 -6.98 13.58
C GLU A 196 -20.38 -8.22 12.78
N THR A 197 -21.03 -8.00 11.63
CA THR A 197 -21.38 -9.09 10.69
C THR A 197 -20.12 -9.75 10.13
N MET A 198 -19.13 -8.97 9.69
CA MET A 198 -17.83 -9.50 9.22
C MET A 198 -17.13 -10.34 10.30
N ILE A 199 -17.17 -9.89 11.56
CA ILE A 199 -16.60 -10.63 12.70
C ILE A 199 -17.30 -11.98 12.84
N ALA A 200 -18.63 -11.99 12.92
CA ALA A 200 -19.40 -13.24 13.06
C ALA A 200 -19.16 -14.21 11.89
N ASP A 201 -19.05 -13.67 10.68
CA ASP A 201 -18.80 -14.45 9.47
C ASP A 201 -17.40 -15.08 9.45
N LEU A 202 -16.37 -14.34 9.86
CA LEU A 202 -15.00 -14.85 9.99
C LEU A 202 -14.88 -15.84 11.16
N ASP A 203 -15.55 -15.59 12.28
CA ASP A 203 -15.57 -16.52 13.41
C ASP A 203 -16.24 -17.85 13.02
N ALA A 204 -17.31 -17.80 12.22
CA ALA A 204 -17.96 -18.99 11.69
C ALA A 204 -17.04 -19.79 10.74
N LEU A 205 -16.23 -19.12 9.93
CA LEU A 205 -15.23 -19.79 9.08
C LEU A 205 -14.17 -20.51 9.92
N HIS A 206 -13.62 -19.86 10.95
CA HIS A 206 -12.62 -20.48 11.82
C HIS A 206 -13.20 -21.58 12.73
N ALA A 207 -14.52 -21.63 12.90
CA ALA A 207 -15.21 -22.68 13.65
C ALA A 207 -15.62 -23.88 12.77
N ASP A 208 -15.46 -23.80 11.45
CA ASP A 208 -15.74 -24.93 10.56
C ASP A 208 -14.74 -26.06 10.82
N THR A 209 -15.26 -27.25 11.11
CA THR A 209 -14.45 -28.45 11.40
C THR A 209 -14.54 -29.48 10.29
N ASN A 210 -15.26 -29.16 9.20
CA ASN A 210 -15.33 -30.03 8.04
C ASN A 210 -13.95 -30.08 7.35
N PRO A 211 -13.28 -31.25 7.26
CA PRO A 211 -11.94 -31.32 6.68
C PRO A 211 -11.83 -30.88 5.20
N GLN A 212 -12.96 -30.73 4.50
CA GLN A 212 -12.99 -30.23 3.12
C GLN A 212 -13.08 -28.71 3.01
N THR A 213 -13.47 -28.02 4.08
CA THR A 213 -13.73 -26.57 4.11
C THR A 213 -13.12 -25.87 5.32
N ASP A 214 -12.49 -26.61 6.23
CA ASP A 214 -11.72 -26.09 7.35
C ASP A 214 -10.56 -25.24 6.83
N THR A 215 -10.37 -24.10 7.49
CA THR A 215 -9.44 -23.05 7.09
C THR A 215 -8.03 -23.38 7.57
N MET A 216 -7.04 -23.14 6.71
CA MET A 216 -5.65 -23.29 7.13
C MET A 216 -5.22 -22.13 8.04
N PRO A 217 -4.29 -22.37 8.98
CA PRO A 217 -3.66 -21.30 9.75
C PRO A 217 -3.18 -20.14 8.87
N GLY A 218 -3.74 -18.96 9.10
CA GLY A 218 -3.36 -17.74 8.37
C GLY A 218 -3.96 -17.62 6.98
N GLU A 219 -5.00 -18.39 6.66
CA GLU A 219 -5.78 -18.22 5.42
C GLU A 219 -6.65 -16.95 5.48
N TYR A 220 -7.34 -16.73 6.60
CA TYR A 220 -8.20 -15.57 6.82
C TYR A 220 -7.78 -14.75 8.06
N PRO A 221 -8.08 -13.44 8.08
CA PRO A 221 -7.87 -12.59 9.25
C PRO A 221 -8.87 -12.93 10.36
N VAL A 222 -8.47 -12.69 11.60
CA VAL A 222 -9.40 -12.64 12.74
C VAL A 222 -9.71 -11.19 13.05
N LEU A 223 -10.99 -10.81 13.03
CA LEU A 223 -11.44 -9.47 13.39
C LEU A 223 -11.99 -9.45 14.82
N ARG A 224 -11.70 -8.39 15.56
CA ARG A 224 -12.30 -8.15 16.89
C ARG A 224 -12.67 -6.69 17.07
N LEU A 225 -13.77 -6.42 17.74
CA LEU A 225 -14.13 -5.07 18.18
C LEU A 225 -13.80 -4.90 19.66
N HIS A 226 -12.90 -3.97 19.98
CA HIS A 226 -12.52 -3.68 21.37
C HIS A 226 -12.60 -2.19 21.65
N ARG A 227 -13.51 -1.79 22.54
CA ARG A 227 -13.71 -0.39 22.96
C ARG A 227 -13.88 0.56 21.75
N GLY A 228 -14.71 0.16 20.78
CA GLY A 228 -14.97 0.94 19.57
C GLY A 228 -13.79 1.04 18.61
N THR A 229 -12.79 0.16 18.72
CA THR A 229 -11.72 0.02 17.73
C THR A 229 -11.76 -1.38 17.15
N ALA A 230 -11.76 -1.49 15.82
CA ALA A 230 -11.59 -2.77 15.15
C ALA A 230 -10.11 -3.15 15.14
N ILE A 231 -9.82 -4.37 15.56
CA ILE A 231 -8.49 -4.95 15.62
C ILE A 231 -8.44 -6.05 14.56
N VAL A 232 -7.50 -5.93 13.64
CA VAL A 232 -7.24 -6.92 12.60
C VAL A 232 -6.06 -7.77 13.04
N LEU A 233 -6.30 -9.05 13.24
CA LEU A 233 -5.31 -10.03 13.64
C LEU A 233 -5.05 -10.98 12.46
N TRP A 234 -3.82 -11.46 12.33
CA TRP A 234 -3.47 -12.53 11.40
C TRP A 234 -2.82 -13.67 12.15
N GLN A 235 -3.22 -14.89 11.81
CA GLN A 235 -2.61 -16.09 12.37
C GLN A 235 -1.26 -16.35 11.70
N GLN A 236 -0.19 -16.30 12.49
CA GLN A 236 1.14 -16.69 12.05
C GLN A 236 1.47 -18.07 12.58
N ASP A 237 1.94 -18.93 11.69
CA ASP A 237 2.57 -20.20 12.02
C ASP A 237 4.08 -20.11 11.71
N ASP A 238 4.91 -20.27 12.73
CA ASP A 238 6.37 -20.27 12.59
C ASP A 238 6.96 -21.69 12.43
N GLY A 239 6.10 -22.69 12.21
CA GLY A 239 6.44 -24.11 12.13
C GLY A 239 6.60 -24.79 13.49
N THR A 240 6.58 -24.03 14.59
CA THR A 240 6.63 -24.56 15.96
C THR A 240 5.40 -24.20 16.78
N ARG A 241 4.80 -23.06 16.50
CA ARG A 241 3.61 -22.57 17.18
C ARG A 241 2.80 -21.68 16.25
N THR A 242 1.52 -21.68 16.53
CA THR A 242 0.57 -20.79 15.90
C THR A 242 0.19 -19.68 16.88
N ARG A 243 0.18 -18.43 16.42
CA ARG A 243 -0.19 -17.27 17.25
C ARG A 243 -0.94 -16.23 16.44
N LEU A 244 -1.86 -15.52 17.08
CA LEU A 244 -2.47 -14.32 16.51
C LEU A 244 -1.55 -13.13 16.70
N VAL A 245 -1.28 -12.41 15.62
CA VAL A 245 -0.51 -11.16 15.63
C VAL A 245 -1.43 -10.04 15.18
N GLU A 246 -1.51 -8.98 15.98
CA GLU A 246 -2.19 -7.77 15.55
C GLU A 246 -1.43 -7.15 14.39
N ILE A 247 -2.10 -7.09 13.24
CA ILE A 247 -1.55 -6.46 12.05
C ILE A 247 -2.08 -5.05 11.90
N ASP A 248 -3.32 -4.76 12.30
CA ASP A 248 -3.87 -3.41 12.15
C ASP A 248 -4.87 -3.01 13.23
N ARG A 249 -5.01 -1.70 13.41
CA ARG A 249 -5.96 -1.09 14.33
C ARG A 249 -6.71 0.02 13.61
N VAL A 250 -8.03 -0.17 13.47
CA VAL A 250 -8.90 0.72 12.70
C VAL A 250 -9.91 1.36 13.65
N LYS A 251 -9.78 2.67 13.84
CA LYS A 251 -10.79 3.47 14.54
C LYS A 251 -11.89 3.89 13.56
N PRO A 252 -13.12 4.14 14.05
CA PRO A 252 -14.11 4.76 13.21
C PRO A 252 -13.64 6.18 12.86
N ASP A 253 -13.96 6.61 11.66
CA ASP A 253 -13.82 8.00 11.23
C ASP A 253 -14.86 8.90 11.95
N PRO A 254 -14.84 10.22 11.74
CA PRO A 254 -15.80 11.13 12.37
C PRO A 254 -17.29 10.83 12.07
N ASP A 255 -17.58 10.10 10.98
CA ASP A 255 -18.94 9.69 10.60
C ASP A 255 -19.33 8.34 11.22
N GLY A 256 -18.44 7.69 11.98
CA GLY A 256 -18.69 6.40 12.64
C GLY A 256 -18.36 5.17 11.79
N TYR A 257 -17.66 5.33 10.65
CA TYR A 257 -17.36 4.22 9.74
C TYR A 257 -15.91 3.74 9.88
N TYR A 258 -15.70 2.43 9.71
CA TYR A 258 -14.41 1.75 9.80
C TYR A 258 -13.89 1.40 8.42
N SER A 259 -12.67 1.81 8.09
CA SER A 259 -12.00 1.47 6.81
C SER A 259 -11.23 0.14 6.92
N ILE A 260 -11.93 -0.94 7.24
CA ILE A 260 -11.33 -2.27 7.46
C ILE A 260 -10.63 -2.76 6.21
N GLY A 261 -9.38 -3.22 6.36
CA GLY A 261 -8.60 -3.78 5.26
C GLY A 261 -8.16 -2.74 4.22
N ALA A 262 -8.38 -1.44 4.45
CA ALA A 262 -7.90 -0.42 3.55
C ALA A 262 -6.41 -0.64 3.23
N TYR A 263 -6.08 -0.65 1.95
CA TYR A 263 -4.72 -0.85 1.41
C TYR A 263 -4.11 -2.25 1.53
N HIS A 264 -4.85 -3.23 2.05
CA HIS A 264 -4.41 -4.63 2.15
C HIS A 264 -5.39 -5.61 1.57
N TRP A 265 -6.69 -5.30 1.64
CA TRP A 265 -7.74 -6.13 1.11
C TRP A 265 -8.20 -5.45 -0.18
N PRO A 266 -8.00 -6.10 -1.35
CA PRO A 266 -8.45 -5.57 -2.62
C PRO A 266 -9.97 -5.68 -2.68
N TRP A 267 -10.66 -4.76 -2.01
CA TRP A 267 -12.10 -4.67 -2.06
C TRP A 267 -12.53 -4.42 -3.50
N THR A 268 -13.50 -5.17 -3.98
CA THR A 268 -14.11 -5.00 -5.30
C THR A 268 -15.61 -4.87 -5.16
N TYR A 269 -16.24 -4.17 -6.09
CA TYR A 269 -17.69 -4.19 -6.20
C TYR A 269 -18.19 -5.63 -6.41
N THR A 270 -19.32 -5.94 -5.78
CA THR A 270 -20.12 -7.10 -6.17
C THR A 270 -21.20 -6.60 -7.12
N ASP A 271 -21.35 -7.24 -8.27
CA ASP A 271 -22.42 -6.91 -9.20
C ASP A 271 -23.77 -7.26 -8.56
N GLU A 272 -24.46 -6.26 -8.00
CA GLU A 272 -25.87 -6.37 -7.66
C GLU A 272 -26.70 -6.21 -8.95
N ALA A 273 -27.02 -7.32 -9.61
CA ALA A 273 -28.05 -7.46 -10.65
C ALA A 273 -27.95 -6.58 -11.93
N GLY A 274 -27.66 -7.23 -13.06
CA GLY A 274 -28.44 -7.03 -14.28
C GLY A 274 -28.56 -5.61 -14.83
N SER A 275 -27.44 -4.92 -15.08
CA SER A 275 -27.47 -3.83 -16.04
C SER A 275 -27.54 -4.43 -17.45
N ARG A 276 -28.77 -4.48 -17.98
CA ARG A 276 -29.07 -4.65 -19.40
C ARG A 276 -28.55 -3.40 -20.16
N ALA A 277 -27.23 -3.19 -20.16
CA ALA A 277 -26.55 -2.41 -21.17
C ALA A 277 -26.13 -3.41 -22.25
N GLN A 278 -26.98 -3.57 -23.26
CA GLN A 278 -26.55 -4.12 -24.53
C GLN A 278 -25.19 -3.48 -24.90
N PRO A 279 -24.19 -4.26 -25.36
CA PRO A 279 -23.12 -3.63 -26.11
C PRO A 279 -23.79 -2.92 -27.28
N ARG A 280 -23.78 -1.58 -27.28
CA ARG A 280 -23.96 -0.81 -28.49
C ARG A 280 -22.81 -1.23 -29.39
N ARG A 281 -23.03 -2.30 -30.16
CA ARG A 281 -22.33 -2.56 -31.41
C ARG A 281 -22.50 -1.28 -32.19
N ALA A 282 -21.48 -0.43 -32.16
CA ALA A 282 -21.28 0.58 -33.16
C ALA A 282 -21.38 -0.15 -34.50
N ARG A 283 -22.53 0.04 -35.17
CA ARG A 283 -22.66 -0.20 -36.60
C ARG A 283 -21.63 0.74 -37.24
N ASN A 284 -20.41 0.26 -37.41
CA ASN A 284 -19.46 0.81 -38.36
C ASN A 284 -20.08 0.60 -39.74
N ARG A 285 -20.87 1.58 -40.16
CA ARG A 285 -21.13 1.86 -41.57
C ARG A 285 -19.78 2.24 -42.17
N GLY A 286 -19.08 1.25 -42.71
CA GLY A 286 -17.88 1.48 -43.49
C GLY A 286 -18.20 2.39 -44.69
N PRO A 287 -17.36 3.39 -45.01
CA PRO A 287 -17.48 4.10 -46.26
C PRO A 287 -17.08 3.19 -47.42
N ARG A 288 -17.96 3.15 -48.42
CA ARG A 288 -17.79 2.52 -49.73
C ARG A 288 -16.41 2.80 -50.33
N ARG A 289 -15.61 1.75 -50.56
CA ARG A 289 -14.49 1.79 -51.51
C ARG A 289 -15.04 2.01 -52.92
N ARG A 290 -14.71 3.15 -53.53
CA ARG A 290 -14.71 3.31 -55.00
C ARG A 290 -13.33 2.91 -55.54
N ARG A 291 -13.36 2.16 -56.64
CA ARG A 291 -12.23 1.71 -57.47
C ARG A 291 -11.66 2.86 -58.32
N GLY A 292 -10.38 2.71 -58.70
CA GLY A 292 -9.67 3.46 -59.76
C GLY A 292 -8.81 4.59 -59.18
N ALA A 293 -7.52 4.76 -59.45
CA ALA A 293 -6.73 4.38 -60.61
C ALA A 293 -5.22 4.20 -60.27
N SER A 294 -4.49 3.67 -61.25
CA SER A 294 -3.11 3.16 -61.31
C SER A 294 -1.96 4.13 -60.89
N PRO A 295 -0.72 3.62 -60.74
CA PRO A 295 0.39 4.29 -60.02
C PRO A 295 1.39 4.99 -60.96
N PRO A 296 2.29 5.82 -60.40
CA PRO A 296 3.62 6.02 -60.99
C PRO A 296 4.77 5.64 -60.03
N THR A 297 5.61 4.73 -60.55
CA THR A 297 7.09 4.72 -60.53
C THR A 297 7.85 5.55 -59.48
N ASN A 298 8.61 4.83 -58.64
CA ASN A 298 9.71 5.35 -57.80
C ASN A 298 11.04 5.35 -58.58
N PRO A 299 11.83 6.44 -58.58
CA PRO A 299 13.25 6.38 -58.91
C PRO A 299 14.09 5.97 -57.68
N GLY A 300 15.16 5.21 -57.94
CA GLY A 300 16.00 4.56 -56.93
C GLY A 300 16.88 5.49 -56.08
N PRO A 301 17.58 4.92 -55.08
CA PRO A 301 18.38 5.67 -54.11
C PRO A 301 19.76 6.08 -54.65
N PRO A 302 20.35 7.18 -54.12
CA PRO A 302 21.66 7.65 -54.56
C PRO A 302 22.81 6.88 -53.93
N THR A 303 23.82 6.60 -54.76
CA THR A 303 25.17 6.17 -54.42
C THR A 303 25.89 7.27 -53.64
N VAL A 304 26.59 6.91 -52.56
CA VAL A 304 27.68 7.72 -52.00
C VAL A 304 28.91 6.82 -51.84
N GLN A 305 29.97 7.17 -52.56
CA GLN A 305 31.36 6.77 -52.31
C GLN A 305 32.15 8.05 -52.01
N GLY A 306 33.12 7.96 -51.11
CA GLY A 306 34.08 9.02 -50.78
C GLY A 306 34.31 9.12 -49.28
#